data_AF-A0A8K0SH27-F1
#
_entry.id   AF-A0A8K0SH27-F1
#
_cell.length_a   1.000
_cell.length_b   1.000
_cell.length_c   1.000
_cell.angle_alpha   90.00
_cell.angle_beta   90.00
_cell.angle_gamma   90.00
#
_symmetry.space_group_name_H-M   'P 1'
#
loop_
_entity.id
_entity.type
_entity.pdbx_description
1 polymer ?
#
loop_
_entity_poly.entity_id
_entity_poly.type
_entity_poly.pdbx_seq_one_letter_code
_entity_poly.pdbx_strand_id
1 'polypeptide(L)'
;MNQVGQSVGINFKWGGKMGSTLNAHRLMHLARSKPKDIQSALLERIFRAFHEQEEDIASPALLIQLAVESGIDEAEATTWMNSDMGSDAVIEEAQKYRDIRAQTGVPAYIVQGEHRLEGSQDAQDLLELFIKIKEA
;
A
#
# COMPACT_ATOMS: atom_id res chain seq x y z
N MET A 1 -16.62 -1.76 -8.82
CA MET A 1 -15.57 -0.82 -8.36
C MET A 1 -15.81 0.62 -8.82
N ASN A 2 -16.12 0.91 -10.10
CA ASN A 2 -16.32 2.30 -10.56
C ASN A 2 -17.35 3.12 -9.75
N GLN A 3 -18.56 2.58 -9.52
CA GLN A 3 -19.59 3.28 -8.75
C GLN A 3 -19.17 3.55 -7.29
N VAL A 4 -18.52 2.56 -6.66
CA VAL A 4 -18.00 2.67 -5.29
C VAL A 4 -16.90 3.72 -5.23
N GLY A 5 -15.91 3.65 -6.13
CA GLY A 5 -14.84 4.64 -6.24
C GLY A 5 -15.36 6.06 -6.43
N GLN A 6 -16.29 6.27 -7.37
CA GLN A 6 -16.87 7.59 -7.62
C GLN A 6 -17.57 8.18 -6.39
N SER A 7 -18.22 7.34 -5.57
CA SER A 7 -18.88 7.80 -4.34
C SER A 7 -17.89 8.34 -3.29
N VAL A 8 -16.62 7.96 -3.37
CA VAL A 8 -15.53 8.40 -2.48
C VAL A 8 -14.45 9.21 -3.20
N GLY A 9 -14.71 9.66 -4.43
CA GLY A 9 -13.80 10.51 -5.20
C GLY A 9 -12.66 9.80 -5.95
N ILE A 10 -12.69 8.47 -6.07
CA ILE A 10 -11.70 7.66 -6.81
C ILE A 10 -12.22 7.33 -8.21
N ASN A 11 -11.49 7.74 -9.25
CA ASN A 11 -11.85 7.52 -10.64
C ASN A 11 -11.09 6.33 -11.25
N PHE A 12 -11.50 5.11 -10.87
CA PHE A 12 -10.86 3.88 -11.34
C PHE A 12 -10.77 3.80 -12.88
N LYS A 13 -9.56 3.49 -13.35
CA LYS A 13 -9.20 3.18 -14.75
C LYS A 13 -8.72 1.73 -14.86
N TRP A 14 -8.81 1.17 -16.06
CA TRP A 14 -8.64 -0.28 -16.27
C TRP A 14 -7.71 -0.64 -17.44
N GLY A 15 -7.17 0.35 -18.16
CA GLY A 15 -6.25 0.17 -19.29
C GLY A 15 -4.77 0.09 -18.92
N GLY A 16 -4.43 0.25 -17.63
CA GLY A 16 -3.05 0.21 -17.14
C GLY A 16 -2.41 -1.17 -17.25
N LYS A 17 -1.07 -1.19 -17.20
CA LYS A 17 -0.30 -2.43 -17.28
C LYS A 17 -0.33 -3.18 -15.95
N MET A 18 -0.67 -4.47 -16.00
CA MET A 18 -0.51 -5.36 -14.85
C MET A 18 0.94 -5.86 -14.78
N GLY A 19 1.56 -5.71 -13.62
CA GLY A 19 2.94 -6.10 -13.35
C GLY A 19 3.17 -6.47 -11.90
N SER A 20 4.39 -6.88 -11.57
CA SER A 20 4.77 -7.15 -10.18
C SER A 20 4.77 -5.86 -9.37
N THR A 21 4.10 -5.86 -8.22
CA THR A 21 4.12 -4.74 -7.26
C THR A 21 5.26 -4.83 -6.25
N LEU A 22 6.17 -5.80 -6.38
CA LEU A 22 7.25 -6.02 -5.42
C LEU A 22 8.10 -4.76 -5.22
N ASN A 23 8.49 -4.07 -6.28
CA ASN A 23 9.28 -2.84 -6.15
C ASN A 23 8.50 -1.70 -5.50
N ALA A 24 7.19 -1.58 -5.76
CA ALA A 24 6.34 -0.63 -5.06
C ALA A 24 6.27 -0.95 -3.55
N HIS A 25 6.16 -2.23 -3.18
CA HIS A 25 6.22 -2.65 -1.77
C HIS A 25 7.60 -2.42 -1.13
N ARG A 26 8.68 -2.68 -1.85
CA ARG A 26 10.05 -2.37 -1.40
C ARG A 26 10.24 -0.87 -1.16
N LEU A 27 9.70 -0.03 -2.02
CA LEU A 27 9.75 1.41 -1.84
C LEU A 27 8.90 1.86 -0.64
N MET A 28 7.72 1.25 -0.43
CA MET A 28 6.93 1.48 0.79
C MET A 28 7.63 0.98 2.06
N HIS A 29 8.49 -0.03 1.96
CA HIS A 29 9.34 -0.48 3.05
C HIS A 29 10.39 0.57 3.41
N LEU A 30 11.08 1.17 2.42
CA LEU A 30 11.98 2.31 2.64
C LEU A 30 11.25 3.46 3.36
N ALA A 31 10.03 3.79 2.90
CA ALA A 31 9.24 4.89 3.45
C ALA A 31 8.88 4.71 4.93
N ARG A 32 8.98 3.50 5.51
CA ARG A 32 8.78 3.28 6.97
C ARG A 32 9.83 3.99 7.83
N SER A 33 11.00 4.29 7.27
CA SER A 33 12.07 5.04 7.93
C SER A 33 11.88 6.57 7.86
N LYS A 34 10.83 7.04 7.15
CA LYS A 34 10.55 8.45 6.89
C LYS A 34 9.42 8.96 7.79
N PRO A 35 9.26 10.29 7.91
CA PRO A 35 8.06 10.90 8.48
C PRO A 35 6.76 10.32 7.90
N LYS A 36 5.73 10.20 8.75
CA LYS A 36 4.46 9.50 8.41
C LYS A 36 3.72 10.14 7.23
N ASP A 37 3.85 11.45 7.07
CA ASP A 37 3.31 12.23 5.97
C ASP A 37 3.96 11.87 4.63
N ILE A 38 5.27 11.63 4.60
CA ILE A 38 5.98 11.14 3.40
C ILE A 38 5.49 9.74 3.02
N GLN A 39 5.35 8.85 4.00
CA GLN A 39 4.83 7.50 3.76
C GLN A 39 3.40 7.53 3.20
N SER A 40 2.54 8.39 3.75
CA SER A 40 1.16 8.53 3.31
C SER A 40 1.09 9.14 1.90
N ALA A 41 1.86 10.20 1.65
CA ALA A 41 1.94 10.83 0.34
C ALA A 41 2.41 9.85 -0.76
N LEU A 42 3.42 9.04 -0.46
CA LEU A 42 3.91 8.03 -1.40
C LEU A 42 2.86 6.96 -1.70
N LEU A 43 2.16 6.46 -0.67
CA LEU A 43 1.11 5.46 -0.86
C LEU A 43 -0.02 5.99 -1.75
N GLU A 44 -0.49 7.21 -1.48
CA GLU A 44 -1.52 7.88 -2.28
C GLU A 44 -1.07 8.06 -3.73
N ARG A 45 0.19 8.46 -3.95
CA ARG A 45 0.75 8.59 -5.31
C ARG A 45 0.83 7.27 -6.05
N ILE A 46 1.29 6.20 -5.40
CA ILE A 46 1.34 4.86 -6.01
C ILE A 46 -0.08 4.37 -6.36
N PHE A 47 -1.04 4.55 -5.45
CA PHE A 47 -2.43 4.17 -5.73
C PHE A 47 -3.02 4.98 -6.87
N ARG A 48 -2.81 6.30 -6.91
CA ARG A 48 -3.29 7.14 -8.00
C ARG A 48 -2.67 6.77 -9.35
N ALA A 49 -1.35 6.56 -9.38
CA ALA A 49 -0.64 6.13 -10.57
C ALA A 49 -1.25 4.85 -11.17
N PHE A 50 -1.46 3.84 -10.32
CA PHE A 50 -1.99 2.56 -10.75
C PHE A 50 -3.50 2.58 -11.04
N HIS A 51 -4.30 3.08 -10.10
CA HIS A 51 -5.77 2.97 -10.16
C HIS A 51 -6.44 4.06 -11.00
N GLU A 52 -5.83 5.23 -11.19
CA GLU A 52 -6.49 6.37 -11.84
C GLU A 52 -5.75 6.89 -13.07
N GLN A 53 -4.46 6.60 -13.21
CA GLN A 53 -3.61 7.14 -14.28
C GLN A 53 -3.11 6.07 -15.28
N GLU A 54 -3.43 4.79 -15.04
CA GLU A 54 -3.05 3.67 -15.93
C GLU A 54 -1.52 3.48 -16.06
N GLU A 55 -0.75 3.98 -15.10
CA GLU A 55 0.71 3.95 -15.08
C GLU A 55 1.27 2.58 -14.64
N ASP A 56 2.48 2.23 -15.12
CA ASP A 56 3.16 0.98 -14.79
C ASP A 56 3.96 1.09 -13.49
N ILE A 57 3.35 0.72 -12.36
CA ILE A 57 4.02 0.70 -11.05
C ILE A 57 5.07 -0.42 -10.88
N ALA A 58 5.33 -1.23 -11.91
CA ALA A 58 6.52 -2.09 -11.95
C ALA A 58 7.76 -1.33 -12.47
N SER A 59 7.61 -0.13 -13.04
CA SER A 59 8.69 0.70 -13.57
C SER A 59 9.52 1.34 -12.45
N PRO A 60 10.82 1.05 -12.34
CA PRO A 60 11.69 1.72 -11.37
C PRO A 60 11.75 3.23 -11.57
N ALA A 61 11.73 3.70 -12.82
CA ALA A 61 11.77 5.13 -13.14
C ALA A 61 10.54 5.86 -12.60
N LEU A 62 9.35 5.30 -12.79
CA LEU A 62 8.11 5.86 -12.22
C LEU A 62 8.18 5.87 -10.69
N LEU A 63 8.58 4.75 -10.08
CA LEU A 63 8.65 4.64 -8.62
C LEU A 63 9.63 5.65 -8.00
N ILE A 64 10.78 5.90 -8.63
CA ILE A 64 11.72 6.95 -8.22
C ILE A 64 11.05 8.33 -8.30
N GLN A 65 10.38 8.64 -9.40
CA GLN A 65 9.65 9.90 -9.54
C GLN A 65 8.61 10.10 -8.42
N LEU A 66 7.78 9.09 -8.15
CA LEU A 66 6.76 9.16 -7.10
C LEU A 66 7.37 9.30 -5.69
N ALA A 67 8.55 8.70 -5.46
CA ALA A 67 9.31 8.85 -4.23
C ALA A 67 9.76 10.30 -4.02
N VAL A 68 10.37 10.89 -5.05
CA VAL A 68 10.87 12.28 -5.03
C VAL A 68 9.73 13.27 -4.82
N GLU A 69 8.62 13.10 -5.54
CA GLU A 69 7.43 13.95 -5.39
C GLU A 69 6.76 13.81 -4.00
N SER A 70 7.09 12.76 -3.25
CA SER A 70 6.64 12.53 -1.88
C SER A 70 7.63 13.05 -0.82
N GLY A 71 8.81 13.51 -1.23
CA GLY A 71 9.85 14.05 -0.35
C GLY A 71 10.97 13.08 0.01
N ILE A 72 11.11 11.94 -0.67
CA ILE A 72 12.28 11.06 -0.55
C ILE A 72 13.40 11.63 -1.45
N ASP A 73 14.64 11.61 -0.97
CA ASP A 73 15.79 12.06 -1.77
C ASP A 73 15.96 11.21 -3.05
N GLU A 74 16.28 11.86 -4.17
CA GLU A 74 16.39 11.20 -5.47
C GLU A 74 17.52 10.17 -5.50
N ALA A 75 18.69 10.50 -4.93
CA ALA A 75 19.83 9.59 -4.91
C ALA A 75 19.54 8.38 -4.02
N GLU A 76 18.85 8.59 -2.89
CA GLU A 76 18.38 7.52 -2.02
C GLU A 76 17.38 6.61 -2.74
N ALA A 77 16.33 7.16 -3.35
CA ALA A 77 15.32 6.39 -4.08
C ALA A 77 15.93 5.60 -5.24
N THR A 78 16.84 6.23 -5.98
CA THR A 78 17.57 5.60 -7.09
C THR A 78 18.46 4.45 -6.60
N THR A 79 19.24 4.68 -5.54
CA THR A 79 20.10 3.65 -4.94
C THR A 79 19.27 2.48 -4.45
N TRP A 80 18.15 2.76 -3.77
CA TRP A 80 17.24 1.73 -3.31
C TRP A 80 16.69 0.89 -4.45
N MET A 81 16.22 1.54 -5.53
CA MET A 81 15.61 0.85 -6.65
C MET A 81 16.58 0.09 -7.55
N ASN A 82 17.85 0.47 -7.53
CA ASN A 82 18.92 -0.26 -8.22
C ASN A 82 19.58 -1.36 -7.38
N SER A 83 19.12 -1.56 -6.14
CA SER A 83 19.60 -2.61 -5.23
C SER A 83 18.54 -3.69 -5.05
N ASP A 84 18.85 -4.70 -4.22
CA ASP A 84 17.87 -5.67 -3.70
C ASP A 84 17.39 -5.34 -2.27
N MET A 85 17.72 -4.16 -1.75
CA MET A 85 17.35 -3.76 -0.39
C MET A 85 15.83 -3.86 -0.16
N GLY A 86 15.46 -4.37 1.02
CA GLY A 86 14.08 -4.58 1.43
C GLY A 86 13.36 -5.76 0.76
N SER A 87 13.95 -6.46 -0.22
CA SER A 87 13.29 -7.57 -0.91
C SER A 87 12.94 -8.71 0.03
N ASP A 88 13.93 -9.23 0.76
CA ASP A 88 13.74 -10.34 1.69
C ASP A 88 12.73 -9.99 2.79
N ALA A 89 12.86 -8.78 3.37
CA ALA A 89 11.95 -8.31 4.41
C ALA A 89 10.49 -8.20 3.94
N VAL A 90 10.27 -7.71 2.71
CA VAL A 90 8.93 -7.61 2.10
C VAL A 90 8.36 -8.99 1.80
N ILE A 91 9.18 -9.91 1.28
CA ILE A 91 8.76 -11.28 0.95
C ILE A 91 8.40 -12.04 2.24
N GLU A 92 9.24 -11.96 3.27
CA GLU A 92 8.99 -12.57 4.58
C GLU A 92 7.72 -12.00 5.22
N GLU A 93 7.52 -10.68 5.19
CA GLU A 93 6.31 -10.05 5.71
C GLU A 93 5.06 -10.53 4.95
N ALA A 94 5.13 -10.61 3.62
CA ALA A 94 4.03 -11.11 2.81
C ALA A 94 3.70 -12.59 3.09
N GLN A 95 4.71 -13.43 3.33
CA GLN A 95 4.53 -14.83 3.73
C GLN A 95 3.89 -14.94 5.11
N LYS A 96 4.46 -14.25 6.10
CA LYS A 96 3.93 -14.20 7.48
C LYS A 96 2.45 -13.82 7.50
N TYR A 97 2.06 -12.75 6.79
CA TYR A 97 0.66 -12.32 6.79
C TYR A 97 -0.26 -13.16 5.90
N ARG A 98 0.28 -13.90 4.92
CA ARG A 98 -0.51 -14.90 4.18
C ARG A 98 -0.96 -16.02 5.10
N ASP A 99 -0.09 -16.51 5.96
CA ASP A 99 -0.40 -17.61 6.89
C ASP A 99 -1.37 -17.19 8.00
N ILE A 100 -1.37 -15.90 8.34
CA ILE A 100 -2.24 -15.31 9.38
C ILE A 100 -3.66 -15.00 8.86
N ARG A 101 -3.83 -14.73 7.56
CA ARG A 101 -5.12 -14.36 6.98
C ARG A 101 -5.97 -15.59 6.64
N ALA A 102 -7.30 -15.48 6.76
CA ALA A 102 -8.22 -16.55 6.39
C ALA A 102 -8.42 -16.71 4.86
N GLN A 103 -7.37 -16.51 4.05
CA GLN A 103 -7.35 -16.63 2.58
C GLN A 103 -8.24 -15.63 1.81
N THR A 104 -8.70 -14.54 2.45
CA THR A 104 -9.62 -13.55 1.87
C THR A 104 -8.94 -12.41 1.08
N GLY A 105 -7.61 -12.27 1.17
CA GLY A 105 -6.83 -11.27 0.42
C GLY A 105 -6.52 -9.98 1.19
N VAL A 106 -6.48 -8.84 0.49
CA VAL A 106 -6.32 -7.47 1.03
C VAL A 106 -7.57 -6.64 0.68
N PRO A 107 -7.91 -5.59 1.45
CA PRO A 107 -7.29 -5.15 2.70
C PRO A 107 -7.63 -6.06 3.89
N ALA A 108 -6.79 -6.01 4.91
CA ALA A 108 -7.01 -6.69 6.19
C ALA A 108 -6.44 -5.84 7.33
N TYR A 109 -7.21 -5.69 8.39
CA TYR A 109 -6.86 -4.93 9.58
C TYR A 109 -6.71 -5.87 10.77
N ILE A 110 -5.62 -5.73 11.51
CA ILE A 110 -5.34 -6.50 12.72
C ILE A 110 -5.14 -5.49 13.86
N VAL A 111 -6.01 -5.52 14.86
CA VAL A 111 -6.00 -4.59 15.99
C VAL A 111 -5.60 -5.34 17.25
N GLN A 112 -4.58 -4.84 17.95
CA GLN A 112 -3.97 -5.46 19.14
C GLN A 112 -3.50 -6.92 18.94
N GLY A 113 -3.26 -7.34 17.70
CA GLY A 113 -2.80 -8.70 17.37
C GLY A 113 -3.89 -9.79 17.42
N GLU A 114 -5.06 -9.49 17.97
CA GLU A 114 -6.12 -10.46 18.24
C GLU A 114 -7.36 -10.24 17.38
N HIS A 115 -7.76 -8.98 17.19
CA HIS A 115 -8.97 -8.64 16.47
C HIS A 115 -8.70 -8.47 14.98
N ARG A 116 -9.48 -9.15 14.14
CA ARG A 116 -9.30 -9.15 12.69
C ARG A 116 -10.55 -8.64 12.00
N LEU A 117 -10.33 -7.80 11.00
CA LEU A 117 -11.33 -7.33 10.08
C LEU A 117 -10.78 -7.48 8.66
N GLU A 118 -11.38 -8.37 7.87
CA GLU A 118 -10.88 -8.75 6.55
C GLU A 118 -11.82 -8.28 5.43
N GLY A 119 -11.26 -7.89 4.29
CA GLY A 119 -11.99 -7.38 3.14
C GLY A 119 -12.23 -5.88 3.19
N SER A 120 -12.84 -5.35 2.12
CA SER A 120 -13.22 -3.94 1.99
C SER A 120 -14.46 -3.62 2.84
N GLN A 121 -14.25 -3.58 4.16
CA GLN A 121 -15.27 -3.19 5.13
C GLN A 121 -15.45 -1.66 5.14
N ASP A 122 -16.62 -1.20 5.52
CA ASP A 122 -16.91 0.24 5.59
C ASP A 122 -16.31 0.85 6.87
N ALA A 123 -16.18 2.18 6.89
CA ALA A 123 -15.64 2.90 8.05
C ALA A 123 -16.44 2.62 9.34
N GLN A 124 -17.73 2.32 9.20
CA GLN A 124 -18.60 1.95 10.32
C GLN A 124 -18.19 0.61 10.95
N ASP A 125 -17.82 -0.39 10.16
CA ASP A 125 -17.38 -1.69 10.68
C ASP A 125 -16.09 -1.57 11.51
N LEU A 126 -15.16 -0.73 11.04
CA LEU A 126 -13.95 -0.38 11.78
C LEU A 126 -14.27 0.33 13.11
N LEU A 127 -15.20 1.28 13.10
CA LEU A 127 -15.62 1.99 14.30
C LEU A 127 -16.27 1.05 15.32
N GLU A 128 -17.19 0.19 14.87
CA GLU A 128 -17.84 -0.81 15.72
C GLU A 128 -16.83 -1.77 16.32
N LEU A 129 -15.81 -2.18 15.55
CA LEU A 129 -14.72 -2.98 16.07
C LEU A 129 -13.99 -2.25 17.21
N PHE A 130 -13.62 -0.98 17.02
CA PHE A 130 -12.93 -0.21 18.04
C PHE A 130 -13.77 0.02 19.31
N ILE A 131 -15.09 0.19 19.16
CA ILE A 131 -16.01 0.27 20.30
C ILE A 131 -15.99 -1.03 21.09
N LYS A 132 -16.15 -2.18 20.43
CA LYS A 132 -16.11 -3.51 21.07
C LYS A 132 -14.80 -3.75 21.81
N ILE A 133 -13.67 -3.36 21.22
CA ILE A 133 -12.35 -3.51 21.83
C ILE A 133 -12.20 -2.62 23.07
N LYS A 134 -12.73 -1.40 23.04
CA LYS A 134 -12.66 -0.46 24.17
C LYS A 134 -13.50 -0.91 25.37
N GLU A 135 -14.60 -1.64 25.12
CA GLU A 135 -15.54 -2.10 26.13
C GLU A 135 -15.16 -3.45 26.78
N ALA A 136 -14.22 -4.19 26.17
CA ALA A 136 -13.67 -5.44 26.68
C ALA A 136 -12.61 -5.21 27.78
#